data_AF-A0AAU2EVE3-F1
#
_entry.id   AF-A0AAU2EVE3-F1
#
_cell.length_a   1.000
_cell.length_b   1.000
_cell.length_c   1.000
_cell.angle_alpha   90.00
_cell.angle_beta   90.00
_cell.angle_gamma   90.00
#
_symmetry.space_group_name_H-M   'P 1'
#
loop_
_entity.id
_entity.type
_entity.pdbx_description
1 polymer ?
#
loop_
_entity_poly.entity_id
_entity_poly.type
_entity_poly.pdbx_seq_one_letter_code
_entity_poly.pdbx_strand_id
1 'polypeptide(L)'
;MIGGFLVAEGYDPGSVTRELTAMERSARDFEVSWAPMSMFYLEGGGDREIRLSFSNLAPDAIREGIARLARFVADTPREIPEPSEGQA
;
A
#
# COMPACT_ATOMS: atom_id res chain seq x y z
N MET A 1 -2.64 -17.08 14.55
CA MET A 1 -3.96 -16.50 14.86
C MET A 1 -3.78 -14.98 14.83
N ILE A 2 -4.24 -14.30 13.78
CA ILE A 2 -4.15 -12.83 13.68
C ILE A 2 -5.50 -12.31 14.15
N GLY A 3 -5.53 -11.72 15.36
CA GLY A 3 -6.71 -11.05 15.88
C GLY A 3 -6.71 -9.60 15.39
N GLY A 4 -7.84 -9.14 14.87
CA GLY A 4 -8.11 -7.74 14.57
C GLY A 4 -9.52 -7.39 15.03
N PHE A 5 -9.83 -6.09 15.13
CA PHE A 5 -11.13 -5.49 14.77
C PHE A 5 -11.03 -3.96 14.87
N LEU A 6 -11.49 -3.26 13.83
CA LEU A 6 -12.07 -1.91 13.93
C LEU A 6 -12.92 -1.60 12.69
N VAL A 7 -14.00 -0.83 12.90
CA VAL A 7 -15.06 -0.46 11.93
C VAL A 7 -14.76 0.94 11.36
N ALA A 8 -14.99 1.18 10.06
CA ALA A 8 -15.09 2.52 9.44
C ALA A 8 -15.57 2.48 7.97
N GLU A 9 -16.42 3.45 7.59
CA GLU A 9 -17.17 3.56 6.32
C GLU A 9 -16.41 3.90 5.02
N GLY A 10 -17.04 3.53 3.88
CA GLY A 10 -16.79 3.99 2.50
C GLY A 10 -15.89 3.12 1.59
N TYR A 11 -16.48 2.22 0.78
CA TYR A 11 -15.79 1.48 -0.30
C TYR A 11 -15.68 2.31 -1.60
N ASP A 12 -14.46 2.58 -2.09
CA ASP A 12 -14.19 3.18 -3.41
C ASP A 12 -13.64 2.13 -4.40
N PRO A 13 -14.41 1.71 -5.43
CA PRO A 13 -13.97 0.75 -6.43
C PRO A 13 -12.80 1.24 -7.30
N GLY A 14 -12.59 2.56 -7.41
CA GLY A 14 -11.44 3.15 -8.12
C GLY A 14 -10.11 2.90 -7.40
N SER A 15 -10.13 2.81 -6.07
CA SER A 15 -8.95 2.54 -5.23
C SER A 15 -8.38 1.14 -5.52
N VAL A 16 -9.24 0.12 -5.56
CA VAL A 16 -8.84 -1.29 -5.76
C VAL A 16 -8.06 -1.50 -7.07
N THR A 17 -8.51 -0.90 -8.17
CA THR A 17 -7.84 -1.06 -9.47
C THR A 17 -6.45 -0.41 -9.47
N ARG A 18 -6.30 0.75 -8.82
CA ARG A 18 -5.01 1.43 -8.68
C ARG A 18 -4.04 0.63 -7.83
N GLU A 19 -4.52 0.08 -6.72
CA GLU A 19 -3.71 -0.76 -5.83
C GLU A 19 -3.22 -2.02 -6.53
N LEU A 20 -4.08 -2.73 -7.26
CA LEU A 20 -3.68 -3.91 -8.04
C LEU A 20 -2.63 -3.57 -9.10
N THR A 21 -2.80 -2.44 -9.80
CA THR A 21 -1.82 -1.96 -10.79
C THR A 21 -0.48 -1.64 -10.12
N ALA A 22 -0.51 -0.99 -8.95
CA ALA A 22 0.69 -0.68 -8.18
C ALA A 22 1.39 -1.94 -7.66
N MET A 23 0.65 -2.95 -7.21
CA MET A 23 1.18 -4.25 -6.80
C MET A 23 1.87 -4.97 -7.96
N GLU A 24 1.23 -5.03 -9.13
CA GLU A 24 1.80 -5.68 -10.31
C GLU A 24 3.10 -5.00 -10.74
N ARG A 25 3.10 -3.67 -10.80
CA ARG A 25 4.30 -2.87 -11.11
C ARG A 25 5.41 -3.10 -10.09
N SER A 26 5.09 -3.05 -8.80
CA SER A 26 6.04 -3.28 -7.70
C SER A 26 6.70 -4.67 -7.80
N ALA A 27 5.92 -5.70 -8.09
CA ALA A 27 6.43 -7.06 -8.24
C ALA A 27 7.29 -7.22 -9.51
N ARG A 28 6.86 -6.64 -10.63
CA ARG A 28 7.52 -6.78 -11.93
C ARG A 28 8.82 -5.99 -12.03
N ASP A 29 8.80 -4.73 -11.62
CA ASP A 29 9.88 -3.78 -11.90
C ASP A 29 10.84 -3.62 -10.72
N PHE A 30 10.36 -3.86 -9.50
CA PHE A 30 11.13 -3.69 -8.26
C PHE A 30 11.30 -4.99 -7.47
N GLU A 31 10.75 -6.10 -7.95
CA GLU A 31 10.87 -7.43 -7.35
C GLU A 31 10.45 -7.46 -5.86
N VAL A 32 9.43 -6.66 -5.50
CA VAL A 32 8.90 -6.59 -4.12
C VAL A 32 7.38 -6.70 -4.12
N SER A 33 6.85 -7.55 -3.24
CA SER A 33 5.43 -7.81 -3.07
C SER A 33 4.95 -7.34 -1.70
N TRP A 34 3.74 -6.79 -1.66
CA TRP A 34 3.07 -6.28 -0.47
C TRP A 34 1.56 -6.43 -0.68
N ALA A 35 0.78 -6.38 0.39
CA ALA A 35 -0.69 -6.39 0.31
C ALA A 35 -1.23 -5.03 0.77
N PRO A 36 -2.11 -4.37 -0.01
CA PRO A 36 -2.81 -3.19 0.46
C PRO A 36 -3.68 -3.58 1.65
N MET A 37 -3.76 -2.68 2.62
CA MET A 37 -4.60 -2.91 3.77
C MET A 37 -6.09 -2.75 3.47
N SER A 38 -6.47 -2.02 2.42
CA SER A 38 -7.85 -1.85 1.95
C SER A 38 -8.62 -3.17 1.81
N MET A 39 -7.96 -4.23 1.36
CA MET A 39 -8.54 -5.58 1.21
C MET A 39 -8.94 -6.23 2.55
N PHE A 40 -8.47 -5.69 3.68
CA PHE A 40 -8.76 -6.17 5.03
C PHE A 40 -9.79 -5.28 5.75
N TYR A 41 -10.20 -4.16 5.16
CA TYR A 41 -11.26 -3.30 5.66
C TYR A 41 -12.55 -3.54 4.87
N LEU A 42 -13.54 -4.17 5.52
CA LEU A 42 -14.81 -4.56 4.89
C LEU A 42 -15.64 -3.36 4.39
N GLU A 43 -15.45 -2.22 5.01
CA GLU A 43 -16.22 -1.01 4.73
C GLU A 43 -15.37 0.06 4.04
N GLY A 44 -14.13 -0.24 3.64
CA GLY A 44 -13.21 0.72 3.03
C GLY A 44 -12.27 1.41 4.03
N GLY A 45 -11.39 2.28 3.52
CA GLY A 45 -10.22 2.75 4.25
C GLY A 45 -9.01 1.82 4.11
N GLY A 46 -7.90 2.16 4.74
CA GLY A 46 -6.64 1.44 4.54
C GLY A 46 -5.95 1.73 3.20
N ASP A 47 -6.46 2.67 2.39
CA ASP A 47 -5.90 3.07 1.08
C ASP A 47 -4.50 3.70 1.17
N ARG A 48 -4.03 3.98 2.38
CA ARG A 48 -2.70 4.56 2.68
C ARG A 48 -1.84 3.64 3.52
N GLU A 49 -2.24 2.38 3.65
CA GLU A 49 -1.58 1.41 4.49
C GLU A 49 -1.26 0.15 3.69
N ILE A 50 -0.10 -0.42 3.97
CA ILE A 50 0.33 -1.69 3.37
C ILE A 50 0.75 -2.65 4.47
N ARG A 51 0.50 -3.94 4.24
CA ARG A 51 0.96 -5.00 5.13
C ARG A 51 2.23 -5.63 4.59
N LEU A 52 3.26 -5.65 5.43
CA LEU A 52 4.51 -6.35 5.17
C LEU A 52 4.59 -7.60 6.05
N SER A 53 5.00 -8.72 5.43
CA SER A 53 5.31 -9.96 6.15
C SER A 53 6.76 -10.34 5.87
N PHE A 54 7.51 -10.59 6.94
CA PHE A 54 8.94 -10.95 6.90
C PHE A 54 9.23 -12.23 7.69
N SER A 55 8.20 -12.97 8.09
CA SER A 55 8.31 -14.14 8.98
C SER A 55 9.17 -15.28 8.44
N ASN A 56 9.47 -15.28 7.14
CA ASN A 56 10.20 -16.34 6.46
C ASN A 56 11.40 -15.81 5.63
N LEU A 57 11.90 -14.62 5.96
CA LEU A 57 13.03 -13.98 5.27
C LEU A 57 14.25 -13.90 6.18
N ALA A 58 15.42 -14.14 5.60
CA ALA A 58 16.69 -13.84 6.26
C ALA A 58 16.87 -12.32 6.43
N PRO A 59 17.60 -11.85 7.46
CA PRO A 59 17.78 -10.42 7.71
C PRO A 59 18.28 -9.61 6.49
N ASP A 60 19.19 -10.16 5.70
CA ASP A 60 19.72 -9.46 4.52
C ASP A 60 18.68 -9.35 3.39
N ALA A 61 17.84 -10.38 3.23
CA ALA A 61 16.71 -10.33 2.29
C ALA A 61 15.67 -9.28 2.72
N ILE A 62 15.46 -9.09 4.03
CA ILE A 62 14.59 -8.02 4.55
C ILE A 62 15.17 -6.64 4.18
N ARG A 63 16.47 -6.41 4.38
CA ARG A 63 17.11 -5.14 4.03
C ARG A 63 16.99 -4.83 2.54
N GLU A 64 17.28 -5.82 1.70
CA GLU A 64 17.17 -5.68 0.25
C GLU A 64 15.72 -5.41 -0.18
N GLY A 65 14.75 -6.15 0.37
CA GLY A 65 13.33 -5.94 0.09
C GLY A 65 12.85 -4.55 0.49
N ILE A 66 13.25 -4.04 1.66
CA ILE A 66 12.90 -2.69 2.12
C ILE A 66 13.56 -1.62 1.23
N ALA A 67 14.80 -1.83 0.78
CA ALA A 67 15.47 -0.90 -0.13
C ALA A 67 14.76 -0.83 -1.50
N ARG A 68 14.31 -1.97 -2.03
CA ARG A 68 13.51 -2.04 -3.27
C ARG A 68 12.15 -1.35 -3.10
N LEU A 69 11.46 -1.60 -1.99
CA LEU A 69 10.20 -0.94 -1.66
C LEU A 69 10.36 0.59 -1.59
N ALA A 70 11.43 1.06 -0.95
CA ALA A 70 11.73 2.49 -0.87
C ALA A 70 11.94 3.11 -2.27
N ARG A 71 12.63 2.41 -3.18
CA ARG A 71 12.78 2.85 -4.59
C ARG A 71 11.43 2.92 -5.30
N PHE A 72 10.57 1.92 -5.14
CA PHE A 72 9.23 1.92 -5.72
C PHE A 72 8.39 3.13 -5.24
N VAL A 73 8.41 3.41 -3.94
CA VAL A 73 7.67 4.55 -3.35
C VAL A 73 8.21 5.88 -3.86
N ALA A 74 9.53 6.05 -3.93
CA ALA A 74 10.16 7.27 -4.46
C ALA A 74 9.81 7.51 -5.93
N ASP A 75 9.68 6.43 -6.71
CA ASP A 75 9.34 6.47 -8.14
C ASP A 75 7.81 6.52 -8.39
N THR A 76 7.01 6.43 -7.34
CA THR A 76 5.54 6.55 -7.39
C THR A 76 5.07 7.69 -6.48
N PRO A 77 5.50 8.93 -6.72
CA PRO A 77 5.10 10.06 -5.90
C PRO A 77 3.58 10.27 -5.99
N ARG A 78 2.98 10.50 -4.83
CA ARG A 78 1.56 10.88 -4.76
C ARG A 78 1.39 12.24 -5.42
N GLU A 79 0.50 12.34 -6.40
CA GLU A 79 -0.04 13.63 -6.82
C GLU A 79 -0.76 14.27 -5.64
N ILE A 80 -0.27 15.42 -5.20
CA ILE A 80 -0.92 16.25 -4.19
C ILE A 80 -1.91 17.13 -4.95
N PRO A 81 -3.24 16.96 -4.79
CA PRO A 81 -4.18 17.89 -5.39
C PRO A 81 -3.90 19.29 -4.83
N GLU A 82 -3.86 20.28 -5.71
CA GLU A 82 -3.78 21.70 -5.33
C GLU A 82 -4.88 21.99 -4.29
N PRO A 83 -4.57 22.69 -3.19
CA PRO A 83 -5.59 23.07 -2.22
C PRO A 83 -6.68 23.88 -2.92
N SER A 84 -7.92 23.41 -2.82
CA SER A 84 -9.07 24.11 -3.38
C SER A 84 -9.16 25.52 -2.77
N GLU A 85 -9.03 26.55 -3.62
CA GLU A 85 -9.25 27.95 -3.23
C GLU A 85 -10.65 28.06 -2.60
N GLY A 86 -10.71 28.31 -1.29
CA GLY A 86 -11.99 28.50 -0.59
C GLY A 86 -12.07 28.00 0.87
N GLN A 87 -11.01 27.39 1.41
CA GLN A 87 -10.97 27.02 2.83
C GLN A 87 -10.07 28.00 3.61
N ALA A 88 -10.61 29.19 3.88
CA ALA A 88 -10.06 30.20 4.80
C ALA A 88 -11.13 30.57 5.84
#